data_AF-A0A5A7PLQ1-F1
#
_entry.id   AF-A0A5A7PLQ1-F1
#
_cell.length_a   1.000
_cell.length_b   1.000
_cell.length_c   1.000
_cell.angle_alpha   90.00
_cell.angle_beta   90.00
_cell.angle_gamma   90.00
#
_symmetry.space_group_name_H-M   'P 1'
#
loop_
_entity.id
_entity.type
_entity.pdbx_description
1 polymer ?
#
loop_
_entity_poly.entity_id
_entity_poly.type
_entity_poly.pdbx_seq_one_letter_code
_entity_poly.pdbx_strand_id
1 'polypeptide(L)'
;MCGEKSEKRGLSINENQDVVAEILKRLDDRSLVAAAAVCRLWRGLARSEALWEYLCFRQLAPPPDGVRALVAALGGYRRLYTACVRPLLMSRRRRRRRERTAAWTPHEAELSLSLFCVDYYQRLLLAA
;
A
#
# COMPACT_ATOMS: atom_id res chain seq x y z
N MET A 1 50.44 4.11 27.56
CA MET A 1 49.50 4.56 26.50
C MET A 1 48.86 3.34 25.88
N CYS A 2 47.58 3.08 26.16
CA CYS A 2 46.78 2.14 25.38
C CYS A 2 45.43 2.83 25.17
N GLY A 3 45.25 3.42 23.99
CA GLY A 3 43.99 4.06 23.63
C GLY A 3 43.01 2.98 23.20
N GLU A 4 42.02 2.69 24.05
CA GLU A 4 40.83 1.96 23.65
C GLU A 4 40.12 2.74 22.54
N LYS A 5 40.27 2.29 21.29
CA LYS A 5 39.42 2.76 20.19
C LYS A 5 38.02 2.20 20.41
N SER A 6 37.17 2.97 21.08
CA SER A 6 35.75 2.70 21.17
C SER A 6 35.14 2.81 19.76
N GLU A 7 35.08 1.69 19.06
CA GLU A 7 34.38 1.55 17.80
C GLU A 7 32.88 1.72 18.08
N LYS A 8 32.38 2.95 17.93
CA LYS A 8 30.94 3.22 17.88
C LYS A 8 30.41 2.60 16.59
N ARG A 9 30.13 1.29 16.61
CA ARG A 9 29.28 0.64 15.62
C ARG A 9 27.89 1.26 15.76
N GLY A 10 27.67 2.36 15.06
CA GLY A 10 26.36 2.98 14.95
C GLY A 10 25.44 1.96 14.31
N LEU A 11 24.43 1.52 15.06
CA LEU A 11 23.39 0.64 14.54
C LEU A 11 22.76 1.30 13.33
N SER A 12 22.97 0.73 12.15
CA SER A 12 22.36 1.24 10.93
C SER A 12 20.99 0.62 10.80
N ILE A 13 19.94 1.44 10.72
CA ILE A 13 18.56 0.94 10.51
C ILE A 13 18.45 0.05 9.25
N ASN A 14 19.36 0.23 8.29
CA ASN A 14 19.42 -0.55 7.06
C ASN A 14 19.93 -1.98 7.26
N GLU A 15 20.46 -2.33 8.43
CA GLU A 15 20.86 -3.71 8.78
C GLU A 15 19.65 -4.59 9.10
N ASN A 16 18.53 -3.99 9.52
CA ASN A 16 17.29 -4.70 9.84
C ASN A 16 16.22 -4.44 8.77
N GLN A 17 16.15 -5.32 7.78
CA GLN A 17 15.18 -5.21 6.68
C GLN A 17 13.72 -5.24 7.19
N ASP A 18 13.45 -6.01 8.25
CA ASP A 18 12.10 -6.12 8.84
C ASP A 18 11.63 -4.80 9.44
N VAL A 19 12.52 -4.09 10.13
CA VAL A 19 12.22 -2.76 10.70
C VAL A 19 11.91 -1.76 9.58
N VAL A 20 12.72 -1.76 8.52
CA VAL A 20 12.46 -0.90 7.35
C VAL A 20 11.12 -1.28 6.70
N ALA A 21 10.83 -2.59 6.54
CA ALA A 21 9.57 -3.04 5.96
C ALA A 21 8.35 -2.59 6.78
N GLU A 22 8.41 -2.68 8.11
CA GLU A 22 7.37 -2.17 9.02
C GLU A 22 7.20 -0.66 8.95
N ILE A 23 8.28 0.10 8.81
CA ILE A 23 8.21 1.55 8.57
C ILE A 23 7.46 1.82 7.27
N LEU A 24 7.86 1.16 6.17
CA LEU A 24 7.23 1.33 4.86
C LEU A 24 5.74 0.98 4.89
N LYS A 25 5.34 -0.05 5.64
CA LYS A 25 3.92 -0.42 5.83
C LYS A 25 3.07 0.69 6.43
N ARG A 26 3.66 1.65 7.15
CA ARG A 26 2.95 2.76 7.82
C ARG A 26 2.90 4.04 6.99
N LEU A 27 3.68 4.13 5.93
CA LEU A 27 3.73 5.30 5.07
C LEU A 27 2.48 5.43 4.18
N ASP A 28 2.17 6.66 3.81
CA ASP A 28 1.22 6.96 2.74
C ASP A 28 1.89 6.87 1.36
N ASP A 29 1.09 6.83 0.30
CA ASP A 29 1.53 6.60 -1.08
C ASP A 29 2.66 7.54 -1.51
N ARG A 30 2.60 8.82 -1.11
CA ARG A 30 3.61 9.82 -1.50
C ARG A 30 4.92 9.57 -0.77
N SER A 31 4.84 9.29 0.54
CA SER A 31 6.01 8.97 1.35
C SER A 31 6.69 7.67 0.91
N LEU A 32 5.94 6.68 0.41
CA LEU A 32 6.51 5.46 -0.16
C LEU A 32 7.37 5.73 -1.41
N VAL A 33 6.95 6.66 -2.28
CA VAL A 33 7.75 7.06 -3.45
C VAL A 33 9.04 7.75 -3.03
N ALA A 34 8.96 8.65 -2.04
CA ALA A 34 10.14 9.31 -1.48
C ALA A 34 11.09 8.30 -0.82
N ALA A 35 10.56 7.37 -0.05
CA ALA A 35 11.32 6.29 0.59
C ALA A 35 12.10 5.43 -0.43
N ALA A 36 11.50 5.14 -1.59
CA ALA A 36 12.15 4.39 -2.66
C ALA A 36 13.35 5.12 -3.32
N ALA A 37 13.54 6.41 -3.02
CA ALA A 37 14.67 7.21 -3.50
C ALA A 37 15.87 7.23 -2.53
N VAL A 38 15.69 6.78 -1.27
CA VAL A 38 16.72 6.89 -0.22
C VAL A 38 17.93 6.00 -0.52
N CYS A 39 17.72 4.70 -0.72
CA CYS A 39 18.79 3.75 -1.01
C CYS A 39 18.27 2.50 -1.73
N ARG A 40 19.17 1.59 -2.15
CA ARG A 40 18.80 0.35 -2.86
C ARG A 40 17.90 -0.57 -2.03
N LEU A 41 18.16 -0.70 -0.73
CA LEU A 41 17.36 -1.50 0.19
C LEU A 41 15.91 -1.00 0.23
N TRP A 42 15.73 0.29 0.51
CA TRP A 42 14.42 0.91 0.61
C TRP A 42 13.68 0.87 -0.71
N ARG A 43 14.38 1.08 -1.84
CA ARG A 43 13.82 0.90 -3.18
C ARG A 43 13.33 -0.52 -3.43
N GLY A 44 14.09 -1.53 -3.01
CA GLY A 44 13.72 -2.93 -3.13
C GLY A 44 12.45 -3.25 -2.33
N LEU A 45 12.44 -2.88 -1.05
CA LEU A 45 11.30 -3.11 -0.17
C LEU A 45 10.05 -2.34 -0.60
N ALA A 46 10.18 -1.06 -1.00
CA ALA A 46 9.07 -0.24 -1.50
C ALA A 46 8.46 -0.75 -2.81
N ARG A 47 9.18 -1.60 -3.55
CA ARG A 47 8.71 -2.23 -4.80
C ARG A 47 8.27 -3.67 -4.60
N SER A 48 8.41 -4.23 -3.40
CA SER A 48 8.03 -5.62 -3.13
C SER A 48 6.52 -5.82 -3.18
N GLU A 49 6.06 -6.88 -3.85
CA GLU A 49 4.63 -7.20 -3.95
C GLU A 49 4.01 -7.51 -2.58
N ALA A 50 4.76 -8.10 -1.66
CA ALA A 50 4.30 -8.37 -0.29
C ALA A 50 3.96 -7.09 0.49
N LEU A 51 4.71 -5.99 0.29
CA LEU A 51 4.35 -4.69 0.84
C LEU A 51 3.00 -4.24 0.27
N TRP A 52 2.85 -4.24 -1.05
CA TRP A 52 1.63 -3.79 -1.71
C TRP A 52 0.41 -4.65 -1.38
N GLU A 53 0.57 -5.97 -1.22
CA GLU A 53 -0.45 -6.89 -0.72
C GLU A 53 -0.96 -6.45 0.65
N TYR A 54 -0.04 -6.22 1.60
CA TYR A 54 -0.40 -5.71 2.92
C TYR A 54 -1.15 -4.37 2.83
N LEU A 55 -0.67 -3.43 1.99
CA LEU A 55 -1.32 -2.12 1.84
C LEU A 55 -2.72 -2.21 1.24
N CYS A 56 -2.97 -3.17 0.34
CA CYS A 56 -4.29 -3.41 -0.25
C CYS A 56 -5.29 -3.89 0.80
N PHE A 57 -4.90 -4.85 1.63
CA PHE A 57 -5.84 -5.51 2.54
C PHE A 57 -5.86 -4.96 3.97
N ARG A 58 -4.89 -4.17 4.41
CA ARG A 58 -4.91 -3.61 5.78
C ARG A 58 -6.16 -2.79 6.11
N GLN A 59 -6.84 -2.25 5.09
CA GLN A 59 -8.11 -1.53 5.24
C GLN A 59 -9.31 -2.30 4.66
N LEU A 60 -9.07 -3.35 3.87
CA LEU A 60 -10.07 -4.14 3.14
C LEU A 60 -10.11 -5.60 3.64
N ALA A 61 -9.61 -5.89 4.84
CA ALA A 61 -9.52 -7.26 5.35
C ALA A 61 -10.90 -7.80 5.74
N PRO A 62 -11.19 -9.09 5.48
CA PRO A 62 -10.33 -10.10 4.82
C PRO A 62 -10.26 -9.92 3.29
N PRO A 63 -9.18 -10.38 2.63
CA PRO A 63 -9.07 -10.36 1.17
C PRO A 63 -10.26 -11.14 0.56
N PRO A 64 -11.01 -10.54 -0.37
CA PRO A 64 -12.13 -11.23 -1.00
C PRO A 64 -11.68 -12.48 -1.77
N ASP A 65 -12.59 -13.43 -1.92
CA ASP A 65 -12.36 -14.63 -2.74
C ASP A 65 -12.05 -14.24 -4.20
N GLY A 66 -11.11 -14.94 -4.81
CA GLY A 66 -10.72 -14.69 -6.21
C GLY A 66 -9.80 -13.49 -6.44
N VAL A 67 -9.41 -12.72 -5.41
CA VAL A 67 -8.51 -11.56 -5.62
C VAL A 67 -7.17 -11.96 -6.24
N ARG A 68 -6.65 -13.16 -5.98
CA ARG A 68 -5.44 -13.64 -6.65
C ARG A 68 -5.55 -13.67 -8.18
N ALA A 69 -6.71 -14.03 -8.72
CA ALA A 69 -6.94 -14.02 -10.17
C ALA A 69 -6.98 -12.59 -10.72
N LEU A 70 -7.61 -11.66 -9.99
CA LEU A 70 -7.61 -10.23 -10.34
C LEU A 70 -6.20 -9.63 -10.29
N VAL A 71 -5.43 -9.96 -9.25
CA VAL A 71 -4.03 -9.53 -9.12
C VAL A 71 -3.20 -10.04 -10.28
N ALA A 72 -3.37 -11.31 -10.66
CA ALA A 72 -2.71 -11.88 -11.84
C ALA A 72 -3.10 -11.14 -13.13
N ALA A 73 -4.40 -10.89 -13.35
CA ALA A 73 -4.89 -10.18 -14.54
C ALA A 73 -4.41 -8.72 -14.62
N LEU A 74 -4.33 -8.03 -13.48
CA LEU A 74 -3.81 -6.67 -13.40
C LEU A 74 -2.28 -6.62 -13.51
N GLY A 75 -1.59 -7.72 -13.19
CA GLY A 75 -0.13 -7.82 -13.20
C GLY A 75 0.54 -7.38 -11.89
N GLY A 76 -0.14 -7.57 -10.75
CA GLY A 76 0.42 -7.37 -9.41
C GLY A 76 -0.42 -6.51 -8.46
N TYR A 77 -0.15 -6.65 -7.17
CA TYR A 77 -0.80 -5.91 -6.08
C TYR A 77 -0.53 -4.42 -6.17
N ARG A 78 0.66 -4.02 -6.63
CA ARG A 78 0.96 -2.59 -6.84
C ARG A 78 -0.01 -1.96 -7.83
N ARG A 79 -0.32 -2.65 -8.93
CA ARG A 79 -1.27 -2.18 -9.94
C ARG A 79 -2.69 -2.15 -9.40
N LEU A 80 -3.11 -3.19 -8.70
CA LEU A 80 -4.39 -3.23 -7.98
C LEU A 80 -4.53 -2.06 -7.01
N TYR A 81 -3.47 -1.75 -6.25
CA TYR A 81 -3.46 -0.63 -5.33
C TYR A 81 -3.71 0.69 -6.05
N THR A 82 -2.95 0.95 -7.13
CA THR A 82 -3.05 2.22 -7.85
C THR A 82 -4.37 2.37 -8.63
N ALA A 83 -4.89 1.28 -9.17
CA ALA A 83 -6.07 1.28 -10.04
C ALA A 83 -7.38 1.28 -9.25
N CYS A 84 -7.45 0.55 -8.14
CA CYS A 84 -8.71 0.31 -7.42
C CYS A 84 -8.66 0.85 -5.99
N VAL A 85 -7.68 0.44 -5.19
CA VAL A 85 -7.68 0.73 -3.74
C VAL A 85 -7.44 2.23 -3.46
N ARG A 86 -6.46 2.83 -4.12
CA ARG A 86 -6.11 4.24 -3.91
C ARG A 86 -7.25 5.19 -4.29
N PRO A 87 -7.91 5.07 -5.45
CA PRO A 87 -9.10 5.87 -5.76
C PRO A 87 -10.21 5.72 -4.71
N LEU A 88 -10.50 4.49 -4.27
CA LEU A 88 -11.48 4.24 -3.21
C LEU A 88 -11.13 4.96 -1.90
N LEU A 89 -9.87 4.88 -1.46
CA LEU A 89 -9.39 5.58 -0.26
C LEU A 89 -9.50 7.10 -0.40
N MET A 90 -9.21 7.64 -1.59
CA MET A 90 -9.32 9.09 -1.87
C MET A 90 -10.77 9.57 -1.91
N SER A 91 -11.66 8.81 -2.57
CA SER A 91 -13.11 9.07 -2.59
C SER A 91 -13.69 9.06 -1.17
N ARG A 92 -13.24 8.14 -0.32
CA ARG A 92 -13.60 8.12 1.10
C ARG A 92 -13.03 9.29 1.88
N ARG A 93 -11.76 9.69 1.68
CA ARG A 93 -11.23 10.90 2.34
C ARG A 93 -12.08 12.13 2.00
N ARG A 94 -12.57 12.24 0.76
CA ARG A 94 -13.52 13.28 0.36
C ARG A 94 -14.88 13.14 1.06
N ARG A 95 -15.43 11.93 1.18
CA ARG A 95 -16.70 11.64 1.91
C ARG A 95 -16.59 11.87 3.42
N ARG A 96 -15.53 11.37 4.07
CA ARG A 96 -15.26 11.54 5.51
C ARG A 96 -14.95 12.98 5.91
N ARG A 97 -14.51 13.82 4.96
CA ARG A 97 -14.44 15.27 5.20
C ARG A 97 -15.84 15.88 5.42
N ARG A 98 -16.90 15.15 5.04
CA ARG A 98 -18.31 15.49 5.30
C ARG A 98 -18.90 14.73 6.49
N GLU A 99 -18.43 13.51 6.80
CA GLU A 99 -18.97 12.66 7.89
C GLU A 99 -17.87 12.06 8.78
N ARG A 100 -17.97 12.29 10.09
CA ARG A 100 -16.96 11.89 11.10
C ARG A 100 -17.01 10.38 11.37
N THR A 101 -15.89 9.71 11.05
CA THR A 101 -15.33 8.49 11.68
C THR A 101 -16.18 7.21 11.79
N ALA A 102 -16.01 6.26 10.85
CA ALA A 102 -16.29 4.83 11.08
C ALA A 102 -15.36 3.93 10.23
N ALA A 103 -14.55 3.06 10.86
CA ALA A 103 -13.67 2.09 10.17
C ALA A 103 -14.47 1.20 9.18
N TRP A 104 -13.84 0.71 8.11
CA TRP A 104 -14.53 -0.14 7.11
C TRP A 104 -15.05 -1.41 7.79
N THR A 105 -16.29 -1.81 7.50
CA THR A 105 -16.68 -3.21 7.64
C THR A 105 -16.29 -3.96 6.36
N PRO A 106 -15.96 -5.27 6.41
CA PRO A 106 -15.64 -6.06 5.23
C PRO A 106 -16.65 -5.92 4.08
N HIS A 107 -17.95 -5.85 4.41
CA HIS A 107 -19.02 -5.77 3.43
C HIS A 107 -19.11 -4.38 2.78
N GLU A 108 -18.83 -3.31 3.53
CA GLU A 108 -18.70 -1.96 2.97
C GLU A 108 -17.56 -1.93 1.94
N ALA A 109 -16.53 -2.77 2.15
CA ALA A 109 -15.38 -2.86 1.27
C ALA A 109 -15.70 -3.45 -0.08
N GLU A 110 -16.30 -4.62 -0.03
CA GLU A 110 -16.71 -5.41 -1.17
C GLU A 110 -17.74 -4.66 -2.02
N LEU A 111 -18.71 -4.02 -1.38
CA LEU A 111 -19.73 -3.22 -2.08
C LEU A 111 -19.12 -2.00 -2.76
N SER A 112 -18.22 -1.28 -2.06
CA SER A 112 -17.54 -0.10 -2.62
C SER A 112 -16.63 -0.48 -3.79
N LEU A 113 -15.92 -1.60 -3.69
CA LEU A 113 -15.07 -2.13 -4.75
C LEU A 113 -15.92 -2.56 -5.96
N SER A 114 -17.04 -3.25 -5.72
CA SER A 114 -17.97 -3.65 -6.77
C SER A 114 -18.55 -2.45 -7.53
N LEU A 115 -19.04 -1.43 -6.81
CA LEU A 115 -19.54 -0.20 -7.41
C LEU A 115 -18.46 0.55 -8.19
N PHE A 116 -17.24 0.61 -7.67
CA PHE A 116 -16.11 1.24 -8.36
C PHE A 116 -15.72 0.47 -9.62
N CYS A 117 -15.66 -0.86 -9.58
CA CYS A 117 -15.38 -1.68 -10.75
C CYS A 117 -16.41 -1.44 -11.85
N VAL A 118 -17.70 -1.36 -11.51
CA VAL A 118 -18.77 -1.05 -12.48
C VAL A 118 -18.57 0.34 -13.11
N ASP A 119 -18.35 1.39 -12.31
CA ASP A 119 -18.10 2.75 -12.82
C ASP A 119 -16.81 2.83 -13.65
N TYR A 120 -15.76 2.10 -13.27
CA TYR A 120 -14.51 2.03 -14.02
C TYR A 120 -14.71 1.41 -15.41
N TYR A 121 -15.38 0.25 -15.49
CA TYR A 121 -15.64 -0.39 -16.77
C TYR A 121 -16.61 0.43 -17.64
N GLN A 122 -17.61 1.08 -17.05
CA GLN A 122 -18.48 2.00 -17.79
C GLN A 122 -17.69 3.14 -18.41
N ARG A 123 -16.77 3.77 -17.66
CA ARG A 123 -15.92 4.84 -18.22
C ARG A 123 -14.92 4.34 -19.25
N LEU A 124 -14.37 3.14 -19.07
CA LEU A 124 -13.45 2.53 -20.03
C LEU A 124 -14.16 2.23 -21.35
N LEU A 125 -15.38 1.68 -21.29
CA LEU A 125 -16.19 1.36 -22.46
C LEU A 125 -16.76 2.60 -23.16
N LEU A 126 -17.08 3.66 -22.41
CA LEU A 126 -17.57 4.93 -22.96
C LEU A 126 -16.44 5.84 -23.49
N ALA A 127 -15.18 5.54 -23.17
CA ALA A 127 -14.01 6.25 -23.67
C ALA A 127 -13.32 5.56 -24.87
N ALA A 128 -13.92 4.47 -25.38
CA ALA A 128 -13.53 3.76 -26.60
C ALA A 128 -14.45 4.15 -27.76
#